data_AF-A0A7D5R8U1-F1
#
_entry.id   AF-A0A7D5R8U1-F1
#
_cell.length_a   1.000
_cell.length_b   1.000
_cell.length_c   1.000
_cell.angle_alpha   90.00
_cell.angle_beta   90.00
_cell.angle_gamma   90.00
#
_symmetry.space_group_name_H-M   'P 1'
#
loop_
_entity.id
_entity.type
_entity.pdbx_description
1 polymer ?
#
loop_
_entity_poly.entity_id
_entity_poly.type
_entity_poly.pdbx_seq_one_letter_code
_entity_poly.pdbx_strand_id
1 'polypeptide(L)'
;MKIDPHIENATKAIHNAKIVRNTSKKLLAKKFNSHPEHIAKLSKIMQSVVSSTDKAMKGAKLAESRAKSRLAAVKKETSKTITHTRNAKYAAIVSRKSANAALITSKKMTTPQLEKKYQKTYNIQIESSIRAAMVAENEIVKATIASKTARIAARMALKELQI
;
A
#
# COMPACT_ATOMS: atom_id res chain seq x y z
N MET A 1 -13.37 6.40 -12.85
CA MET A 1 -13.50 5.82 -11.49
C MET A 1 -14.98 5.82 -11.15
N LYS A 2 -15.59 4.65 -10.86
CA LYS A 2 -16.98 4.60 -10.40
C LYS A 2 -17.04 5.10 -8.96
N ILE A 3 -17.85 6.11 -8.71
CA ILE A 3 -18.13 6.62 -7.36
C ILE A 3 -18.85 5.50 -6.60
N ASP A 4 -18.53 5.33 -5.33
CA ASP A 4 -19.19 4.35 -4.46
C ASP A 4 -20.72 4.59 -4.46
N PRO A 5 -21.55 3.56 -4.73
CA PRO A 5 -23.01 3.69 -4.73
C PRO A 5 -23.57 4.30 -3.43
N HIS A 6 -22.91 4.10 -2.29
CA HIS A 6 -23.28 4.67 -1.01
C HIS A 6 -23.07 6.20 -0.97
N ILE A 7 -22.02 6.71 -1.62
CA ILE A 7 -21.74 8.15 -1.74
C ILE A 7 -22.77 8.81 -2.67
N GLU A 8 -23.15 8.14 -3.76
CA GLU A 8 -24.16 8.65 -4.68
C GLU A 8 -25.55 8.76 -4.00
N ASN A 9 -25.94 7.73 -3.25
CA ASN A 9 -27.18 7.70 -2.50
C ASN A 9 -27.21 8.75 -1.36
N ALA A 10 -26.10 8.93 -0.64
CA ALA A 10 -25.97 9.98 0.38
C ALA A 10 -26.11 11.39 -0.23
N THR A 11 -25.53 11.61 -1.41
CA THR A 11 -25.61 12.89 -2.12
C THR A 11 -27.04 13.20 -2.57
N LYS A 12 -27.76 12.20 -3.11
CA LYS A 12 -29.19 12.30 -3.46
C LYS A 12 -30.05 12.56 -2.22
N ALA A 13 -29.78 11.90 -1.10
CA ALA A 13 -30.51 12.12 0.15
C ALA A 13 -30.32 13.55 0.69
N ILE A 14 -29.10 14.09 0.66
CA ILE A 14 -28.82 15.49 1.04
C ILE A 14 -29.56 16.46 0.11
N HIS A 15 -29.54 16.20 -1.20
CA HIS A 15 -30.23 17.02 -2.18
C HIS A 15 -31.75 17.04 -1.93
N ASN A 16 -32.35 15.87 -1.74
CA ASN A 16 -33.78 15.75 -1.45
C ASN A 16 -34.16 16.44 -0.13
N ALA A 17 -33.36 16.27 0.92
CA ALA A 17 -33.58 16.96 2.20
C ALA A 17 -33.49 18.50 2.07
N LYS A 18 -32.57 19.01 1.24
CA LYS A 18 -32.48 20.45 0.93
C LYS A 18 -33.69 20.95 0.14
N ILE A 19 -34.16 20.18 -0.86
CA ILE A 19 -35.37 20.50 -1.63
C ILE A 19 -36.56 20.58 -0.69
N VAL A 20 -36.84 19.54 0.09
CA VAL A 20 -38.00 19.50 0.99
C VAL A 20 -37.95 20.67 1.96
N ARG A 21 -36.80 20.97 2.56
CA ARG A 21 -36.64 22.13 3.44
C ARG A 21 -36.98 23.46 2.76
N ASN A 22 -36.49 23.66 1.54
CA ASN A 22 -36.75 24.89 0.78
C ASN A 22 -38.23 24.99 0.39
N THR A 23 -38.85 23.87 0.02
CA THR A 23 -40.28 23.79 -0.29
C THR A 23 -41.13 24.04 0.96
N SER A 24 -40.78 23.46 2.12
CA SER A 24 -41.45 23.73 3.40
C SER A 24 -41.34 25.20 3.80
N LYS A 25 -40.18 25.86 3.62
CA LYS A 25 -40.03 27.31 3.85
C LYS A 25 -40.93 28.14 2.93
N LYS A 26 -41.04 27.79 1.64
CA LYS A 26 -41.92 28.46 0.69
C LYS A 26 -43.41 28.23 1.00
N LEU A 27 -43.77 27.02 1.45
CA LEU A 27 -45.13 26.68 1.87
C LEU A 27 -45.53 27.40 3.15
N LEU A 28 -44.62 27.60 4.11
CA LEU A 28 -44.86 28.42 5.30
C LEU A 28 -45.10 29.90 4.98
N ALA A 29 -44.54 30.42 3.89
CA ALA A 29 -44.72 31.81 3.46
C ALA A 29 -46.10 32.06 2.79
N LYS A 30 -46.83 31.00 2.41
CA LYS A 30 -48.22 31.07 1.96
C LYS A 30 -49.10 30.52 3.09
N LYS A 31 -50.17 31.22 3.49
CA LYS A 31 -51.10 30.77 4.56
C LYS A 31 -51.60 29.34 4.29
N PHE A 32 -50.95 28.34 4.90
CA PHE A 32 -51.34 26.93 4.85
C PHE A 32 -51.72 26.50 6.27
N ASN A 33 -52.88 25.86 6.44
CA ASN A 33 -53.40 25.36 7.73
C ASN A 33 -52.65 24.11 8.22
N SER A 34 -51.34 24.18 8.30
CA SER A 34 -50.49 23.15 8.90
C SER A 34 -50.05 23.63 10.28
N HIS A 35 -50.20 22.78 11.30
CA HIS A 35 -49.80 23.13 12.66
C HIS A 35 -48.32 23.56 12.67
N PRO A 36 -47.99 24.80 13.07
CA PRO A 36 -46.64 25.36 12.98
C PRO A 36 -45.57 24.48 13.63
N GLU A 37 -45.95 23.78 14.71
CA GLU A 37 -45.10 22.85 15.44
C GLU A 37 -44.64 21.66 14.62
N HIS A 38 -45.50 21.11 13.75
CA HIS A 38 -45.19 19.95 12.92
C HIS A 38 -44.14 20.31 11.86
N ILE A 39 -44.22 21.51 11.29
CA ILE A 39 -43.26 21.99 10.30
C ILE A 39 -41.92 22.35 10.95
N ALA A 40 -41.94 22.96 12.14
CA ALA A 40 -40.73 23.19 12.93
C ALA A 40 -40.03 21.86 13.28
N LYS A 41 -40.78 20.84 13.69
CA LYS A 41 -40.26 19.50 13.99
C LYS A 41 -39.66 18.82 12.76
N LEU A 42 -40.35 18.83 11.62
CA LEU A 42 -39.84 18.30 10.35
C LEU A 42 -38.55 19.02 9.91
N SER A 43 -38.52 20.35 9.99
CA SER A 43 -37.35 21.15 9.63
C SER A 43 -36.14 20.83 10.51
N LYS A 44 -36.36 20.62 11.81
CA LYS A 44 -35.30 20.22 12.77
C LYS A 44 -34.75 18.83 12.45
N ILE A 45 -35.63 17.87 12.17
CA ILE A 45 -35.24 16.51 11.75
C ILE A 45 -34.43 16.56 10.46
N MET A 46 -34.91 17.27 9.44
CA MET A 46 -34.20 17.39 8.17
C MET A 46 -32.84 18.07 8.31
N GLN A 47 -32.72 19.10 9.15
CA GLN A 47 -31.44 19.72 9.44
C GLN A 47 -30.48 18.75 10.14
N SER A 48 -30.96 17.95 11.09
CA SER A 48 -30.16 16.91 11.75
C SER A 48 -29.68 15.85 10.77
N VAL A 49 -30.56 15.39 9.86
CA VAL A 49 -30.20 14.44 8.78
C VAL A 49 -29.13 15.05 7.88
N VAL A 50 -29.34 16.27 7.36
CA VAL A 50 -28.34 16.95 6.51
C VAL A 50 -27.00 17.08 7.20
N SER A 51 -26.98 17.50 8.48
CA SER A 51 -25.73 17.64 9.24
C SER A 51 -25.02 16.30 9.45
N SER A 52 -25.77 15.23 9.76
CA SER A 52 -25.23 13.90 9.97
C SER A 52 -24.68 13.31 8.68
N THR A 53 -25.40 13.45 7.56
CA THR A 53 -24.95 12.98 6.24
C THR A 53 -23.75 13.79 5.73
N ASP A 54 -23.70 15.10 5.95
CA ASP A 54 -22.53 15.92 5.60
C ASP A 54 -21.29 15.51 6.41
N LYS A 55 -21.44 15.20 7.70
CA LYS A 55 -20.35 14.65 8.53
C LYS A 55 -19.88 13.29 8.03
N ALA A 56 -20.81 12.38 7.73
CA ALA A 56 -20.50 11.07 7.18
C ALA A 56 -19.77 11.17 5.84
N MET A 57 -20.24 12.03 4.92
CA MET A 57 -19.60 12.26 3.62
C MET A 57 -18.19 12.85 3.76
N LYS A 58 -17.97 13.77 4.71
CA LYS A 58 -16.61 14.27 5.02
C LYS A 58 -15.71 13.15 5.54
N GLY A 59 -16.23 12.29 6.42
CA GLY A 59 -15.52 11.10 6.92
C GLY A 59 -15.12 10.15 5.79
N ALA A 60 -16.06 9.81 4.90
CA ALA A 60 -15.83 8.95 3.75
C ALA A 60 -14.75 9.50 2.80
N LYS A 61 -14.79 10.81 2.48
CA LYS A 61 -13.76 11.46 1.65
C LYS A 61 -12.37 11.41 2.29
N LEU A 62 -12.28 11.60 3.61
CA LEU A 62 -11.01 11.48 4.34
C LEU A 62 -10.49 10.05 4.34
N ALA A 63 -11.37 9.05 4.54
CA ALA A 63 -11.02 7.64 4.46
C ALA A 63 -10.52 7.26 3.05
N GLU A 64 -11.19 7.72 2.00
CA GLU A 64 -10.79 7.48 0.60
C GLU A 64 -9.41 8.07 0.29
N SER A 65 -9.15 9.32 0.72
CA SER A 65 -7.85 9.97 0.56
C SER A 65 -6.71 9.21 1.27
N ARG A 66 -6.96 8.77 2.50
CA ARG A 66 -6.04 7.98 3.31
C ARG A 66 -5.76 6.61 2.69
N ALA A 67 -6.78 5.93 2.17
CA ALA A 67 -6.63 4.65 1.49
C ALA A 67 -5.78 4.78 0.20
N LYS A 68 -6.00 5.83 -0.61
CA LYS A 68 -5.19 6.12 -1.80
C LYS A 68 -3.72 6.36 -1.46
N SER A 69 -3.45 7.15 -0.43
CA SER A 69 -2.08 7.42 0.04
C SER A 69 -1.37 6.13 0.49
N ARG A 70 -2.07 5.29 1.27
CA ARG A 70 -1.52 4.00 1.70
C ARG A 70 -1.30 3.03 0.55
N LEU A 71 -2.19 2.99 -0.44
CA LEU A 71 -2.00 2.17 -1.65
C LEU A 71 -0.74 2.60 -2.42
N ALA A 72 -0.46 3.90 -2.51
CA ALA A 72 0.77 4.41 -3.10
C ALA A 72 2.01 3.97 -2.31
N ALA A 73 1.94 3.97 -0.97
CA ALA A 73 3.00 3.45 -0.11
C ALA A 73 3.23 1.94 -0.33
N VAL A 74 2.17 1.14 -0.46
CA VAL A 74 2.27 -0.30 -0.80
C VAL A 74 3.00 -0.49 -2.13
N LYS A 75 2.61 0.24 -3.18
CA LYS A 75 3.27 0.14 -4.49
C LYS A 75 4.77 0.45 -4.39
N LYS A 76 5.15 1.49 -3.66
CA LYS A 76 6.56 1.88 -3.46
C LYS A 76 7.37 0.78 -2.78
N GLU A 77 6.86 0.21 -1.69
CA GLU A 77 7.57 -0.84 -0.94
C GLU A 77 7.59 -2.18 -1.70
N THR A 78 6.54 -2.50 -2.45
CA THR A 78 6.52 -3.66 -3.36
C THR A 78 7.60 -3.51 -4.44
N SER A 79 7.75 -2.33 -5.05
CA SER A 79 8.81 -2.09 -6.04
C SER A 79 10.21 -2.28 -5.44
N LYS A 80 10.46 -1.76 -4.23
CA LYS A 80 11.73 -2.01 -3.52
C LYS A 80 11.98 -3.50 -3.28
N THR A 81 10.96 -4.24 -2.85
CA THR A 81 11.03 -5.69 -2.64
C THR A 81 11.46 -6.41 -3.91
N ILE A 82 10.87 -6.06 -5.06
CA ILE A 82 11.21 -6.64 -6.36
C ILE A 82 12.66 -6.33 -6.73
N THR A 83 13.09 -5.08 -6.59
CA THR A 83 14.47 -4.65 -6.88
C THR A 83 15.49 -5.41 -6.03
N HIS A 84 15.31 -5.45 -4.71
CA HIS A 84 16.22 -6.16 -3.81
C HIS A 84 16.24 -7.67 -4.08
N THR A 85 15.10 -8.28 -4.39
CA THR A 85 15.03 -9.69 -4.79
C THR A 85 15.81 -9.96 -6.07
N ARG A 86 15.73 -9.05 -7.05
CA ARG A 86 16.47 -9.15 -8.30
C ARG A 86 17.98 -9.02 -8.07
N ASN A 87 18.40 -8.07 -7.24
CA ASN A 87 19.82 -7.90 -6.86
C ASN A 87 20.37 -9.14 -6.15
N ALA A 88 19.61 -9.69 -5.19
CA ALA A 88 19.98 -10.92 -4.51
C ALA A 88 20.17 -12.08 -5.48
N LYS A 89 19.27 -12.23 -6.46
CA LYS A 89 19.36 -13.26 -7.50
C LYS A 89 20.64 -13.11 -8.33
N TYR A 90 20.97 -11.89 -8.75
CA TYR A 90 22.20 -11.65 -9.50
C TYR A 90 23.46 -11.94 -8.68
N ALA A 91 23.50 -11.49 -7.43
CA ALA A 91 24.61 -11.75 -6.51
C ALA A 91 24.80 -13.26 -6.25
N ALA A 92 23.71 -14.01 -6.08
CA ALA A 92 23.75 -15.46 -5.94
C ALA A 92 24.30 -16.17 -7.19
N ILE A 93 23.95 -15.70 -8.39
CA ILE A 93 24.50 -16.23 -9.65
C ILE A 93 26.01 -15.99 -9.73
N VAL A 94 26.47 -14.77 -9.39
CA VAL A 94 27.90 -14.44 -9.37
C VAL A 94 28.64 -15.30 -8.35
N SER A 95 28.09 -15.45 -7.14
CA SER A 95 28.66 -16.30 -6.09
C SER A 95 28.84 -17.74 -6.56
N ARG A 96 27.82 -18.31 -7.20
CA ARG A 96 27.86 -19.66 -7.77
C ARG A 96 28.91 -19.79 -8.88
N LYS A 97 29.01 -18.80 -9.77
CA LYS A 97 30.01 -18.80 -10.84
C LYS A 97 31.43 -18.80 -10.27
N SER A 98 31.69 -17.97 -9.27
CA SER A 98 32.99 -17.92 -8.57
C SER A 98 33.30 -19.21 -7.81
N ALA A 99 32.30 -19.80 -7.14
CA ALA A 99 32.45 -21.10 -6.46
C ALA A 99 32.78 -22.23 -7.45
N ASN A 100 32.10 -22.28 -8.59
CA ASN A 100 32.38 -23.26 -9.64
C ASN A 100 33.79 -23.08 -10.23
N ALA A 101 34.24 -21.84 -10.41
CA ALA A 101 35.61 -21.56 -10.84
C ALA A 101 36.64 -22.03 -9.79
N ALA A 102 36.37 -21.77 -8.50
CA ALA A 102 37.20 -22.27 -7.41
C ALA A 102 37.27 -23.79 -7.38
N LEU A 103 36.15 -24.48 -7.61
CA LEU A 103 36.11 -25.95 -7.70
C LEU A 103 36.92 -26.48 -8.88
N ILE A 104 36.88 -25.83 -10.04
CA ILE A 104 37.71 -26.21 -11.19
C ILE A 104 39.20 -26.00 -10.86
N THR A 105 39.54 -24.89 -10.20
CA THR A 105 40.92 -24.60 -9.79
C THR A 105 41.42 -25.60 -8.74
N SER A 106 40.60 -25.96 -7.74
CA SER A 106 41.00 -26.91 -6.70
C SER A 106 41.27 -28.30 -7.27
N LYS A 107 40.49 -28.74 -8.27
CA LYS A 107 40.75 -30.00 -9.00
C LYS A 107 42.10 -30.04 -9.70
N LYS A 108 42.73 -28.89 -9.98
CA LYS A 108 44.08 -28.81 -10.58
C LYS A 108 45.21 -28.85 -9.55
N MET A 109 44.89 -28.75 -8.26
CA MET A 109 45.86 -28.73 -7.15
C MET A 109 46.16 -30.15 -6.64
N THR A 110 46.53 -31.05 -7.54
CA THR A 110 46.75 -32.47 -7.20
C THR A 110 48.15 -32.76 -6.66
N THR A 111 49.10 -31.85 -6.85
CA THR A 111 50.48 -31.97 -6.38
C THR A 111 50.93 -30.69 -5.66
N PRO A 112 51.90 -30.75 -4.74
CA PRO A 112 52.35 -29.59 -3.97
C PRO A 112 52.86 -28.41 -4.83
N GLN A 113 53.45 -28.70 -5.99
CA GLN A 113 53.89 -27.68 -6.94
C GLN A 113 52.71 -26.95 -7.60
N LEU A 114 51.67 -27.70 -7.99
CA LEU A 114 50.45 -27.14 -8.59
C LEU A 114 49.59 -26.41 -7.55
N GLU A 115 49.56 -26.90 -6.32
CA GLU A 115 48.92 -26.23 -5.20
C GLU A 115 49.51 -24.83 -4.99
N LYS A 116 50.84 -24.72 -4.83
CA LYS A 116 51.53 -23.42 -4.74
C LYS A 116 51.26 -22.50 -5.94
N LYS A 117 51.21 -23.07 -7.15
CA LYS A 117 50.94 -22.32 -8.40
C LYS A 117 49.52 -21.74 -8.43
N TYR A 118 48.51 -22.51 -8.00
CA TYR A 118 47.10 -22.12 -8.12
C TYR A 118 46.50 -21.53 -6.84
N GLN A 119 47.19 -21.58 -5.69
CA GLN A 119 46.66 -21.16 -4.39
C GLN A 119 46.08 -19.75 -4.41
N LYS A 120 46.82 -18.80 -4.98
CA LYS A 120 46.39 -17.39 -5.08
C LYS A 120 45.09 -17.26 -5.88
N THR A 121 45.00 -17.95 -7.01
CA THR A 121 43.80 -17.92 -7.87
C THR A 121 42.59 -18.53 -7.17
N TYR A 122 42.77 -19.66 -6.49
CA TYR A 122 41.72 -20.30 -5.71
C TYR A 122 41.20 -19.39 -4.59
N ASN A 123 42.11 -18.79 -3.80
CA ASN A 123 41.75 -17.87 -2.72
C ASN A 123 40.93 -16.68 -3.26
N ILE A 124 41.36 -16.06 -4.36
CA ILE A 124 40.62 -14.95 -4.99
C ILE A 124 39.21 -15.38 -5.42
N GLN A 125 39.07 -16.59 -5.98
CA GLN A 125 37.78 -17.11 -6.45
C GLN A 125 36.83 -17.42 -5.28
N ILE A 126 37.35 -18.01 -4.20
CA ILE A 126 36.59 -18.27 -2.96
C ILE A 126 36.16 -16.97 -2.31
N GLU A 127 37.07 -16.01 -2.12
CA GLU A 127 36.72 -14.72 -1.54
C GLU A 127 35.69 -13.95 -2.38
N SER A 128 35.82 -14.00 -3.71
CA SER A 128 34.83 -13.43 -4.62
C SER A 128 33.45 -14.08 -4.43
N SER A 129 33.41 -15.41 -4.28
CA SER A 129 32.18 -16.16 -4.01
C SER A 129 31.54 -15.77 -2.67
N ILE A 130 32.35 -15.66 -1.61
CA ILE A 130 31.91 -15.26 -0.26
C ILE A 130 31.36 -13.83 -0.29
N ARG A 131 32.10 -12.87 -0.86
CA ARG A 131 31.63 -11.48 -0.97
C ARG A 131 30.30 -11.37 -1.71
N ALA A 132 30.16 -12.10 -2.83
CA ALA A 132 28.90 -12.13 -3.57
C ALA A 132 27.75 -12.79 -2.80
N ALA A 133 28.03 -13.83 -2.01
CA ALA A 133 27.03 -14.47 -1.14
C ALA A 133 26.54 -13.53 -0.04
N MET A 134 27.45 -12.80 0.61
CA MET A 134 27.10 -11.79 1.62
C MET A 134 26.24 -10.66 1.03
N VAL A 135 26.53 -10.22 -0.21
CA VAL A 135 25.68 -9.25 -0.91
C VAL A 135 24.28 -9.82 -1.15
N ALA A 136 24.18 -11.09 -1.57
CA ALA A 136 22.89 -11.74 -1.78
C ALA A 136 22.06 -11.82 -0.48
N GLU A 137 22.70 -12.21 0.63
CA GLU A 137 22.08 -12.28 1.95
C GLU A 137 21.57 -10.90 2.42
N ASN A 138 22.42 -9.87 2.31
CA ASN A 138 22.05 -8.50 2.67
C ASN A 138 20.86 -7.99 1.84
N GLU A 139 20.82 -8.27 0.54
CA GLU A 139 19.70 -7.89 -0.32
C GLU A 139 18.42 -8.67 0.01
N ILE A 140 18.51 -9.94 0.43
CA ILE A 140 17.36 -10.72 0.92
C ILE A 140 16.81 -10.11 2.21
N VAL A 141 17.66 -9.67 3.14
CA VAL A 141 17.23 -9.00 4.37
C VAL A 141 16.45 -7.71 4.03
N LYS A 142 16.98 -6.88 3.13
CA LYS A 142 16.29 -5.66 2.66
C LYS A 142 14.97 -5.98 1.99
N ALA A 143 14.92 -6.99 1.12
CA ALA A 143 13.69 -7.44 0.46
C ALA A 143 12.64 -7.90 1.49
N THR A 144 13.06 -8.62 2.53
CA THR A 144 12.19 -9.11 3.60
C THR A 144 11.59 -7.96 4.40
N ILE A 145 12.39 -6.96 4.74
CA ILE A 145 11.93 -5.75 5.44
C ILE A 145 10.92 -4.99 4.58
N ALA A 146 11.25 -4.71 3.32
CA ALA A 146 10.34 -4.02 2.39
C ALA A 146 9.02 -4.79 2.20
N SER A 147 9.07 -6.12 2.09
CA SER A 147 7.90 -6.99 2.00
C SER A 147 7.02 -6.93 3.26
N LYS A 148 7.63 -6.93 4.45
CA LYS A 148 6.90 -6.77 5.72
C LYS A 148 6.19 -5.41 5.76
N THR A 149 6.87 -4.33 5.39
CA THR A 149 6.30 -2.98 5.35
C THR A 149 5.14 -2.88 4.35
N ALA A 150 5.30 -3.46 3.15
CA ALA A 150 4.23 -3.50 2.15
C ALA A 150 2.98 -4.22 2.67
N ARG A 151 3.15 -5.36 3.36
CA ARG A 151 2.04 -6.11 3.97
C ARG A 151 1.31 -5.31 5.05
N ILE A 152 2.05 -4.60 5.91
CA ILE A 152 1.45 -3.76 6.95
C ILE A 152 0.64 -2.62 6.31
N ALA A 153 1.22 -1.91 5.35
CA ALA A 153 0.55 -0.81 4.65
C ALA A 153 -0.73 -1.28 3.93
N ALA A 154 -0.71 -2.47 3.31
CA ALA A 154 -1.85 -3.06 2.63
C ALA A 154 -3.00 -3.40 3.60
N ARG A 155 -2.67 -3.99 4.77
CA ARG A 155 -3.67 -4.29 5.81
C ARG A 155 -4.34 -3.03 6.34
N MET A 156 -3.58 -1.96 6.57
CA MET A 156 -4.13 -0.69 7.02
C MET A 156 -5.05 -0.05 5.98
N ALA A 157 -4.69 -0.12 4.69
CA ALA A 157 -5.53 0.39 3.61
C ALA A 157 -6.87 -0.36 3.53
N LEU A 158 -6.85 -1.69 3.68
CA LEU A 158 -8.08 -2.51 3.68
C LEU A 158 -9.02 -2.12 4.83
N LYS A 159 -8.48 -1.93 6.04
CA LYS A 159 -9.28 -1.58 7.22
C LYS A 159 -9.96 -0.21 7.08
N GLU A 160 -9.33 0.74 6.39
CA GLU A 160 -9.92 2.07 6.14
C GLU A 160 -11.03 2.08 5.09
N LEU A 161 -11.05 1.09 4.19
CA LEU A 161 -12.09 0.94 3.16
C LEU A 161 -13.30 0.14 3.64
N GLN A 162 -13.22 -0.47 4.84
CA GLN A 162 -14.31 -1.25 5.45
C GLN A 162 -15.23 -0.41 6.36
N ILE A 163 -15.03 0.91 6.44
CA ILE A 163 -15.80 1.87 7.25
C ILE A 163 -16.77 2.62 6.35
#